data_AF-A0A453SDX2-F1
#
_entry.id   AF-A0A453SDX2-F1
#
_cell.length_a   1.000
_cell.length_b   1.000
_cell.length_c   1.000
_cell.angle_alpha   90.00
_cell.angle_beta   90.00
_cell.angle_gamma   90.00
#
_symmetry.space_group_name_H-M   'P 1'
#
loop_
_entity.id
_entity.type
_entity.pdbx_description
1 polymer ?
#
loop_
_entity_poly.entity_id
_entity_poly.type
_entity_poly.pdbx_seq_one_letter_code
_entity_poly.pdbx_strand_id
1 'polypeptide(L)' 'LISDLVVVIVSATCGGIAFACLGQPVITGYLLAGSIIGPGGFSFVNELVQVETVAQFGVIFLLFALGLEFSTAKVSIFVF' A
#
# COMPACT_ATOMS: atom_id res chain seq x y z
N LEU A 1 17.94 -7.46 -0.95
CA LEU A 1 17.20 -7.23 0.31
C LEU A 1 17.01 -5.74 0.64
N ILE A 2 17.98 -5.02 1.24
CA ILE A 2 17.75 -3.62 1.67
C ILE A 2 17.56 -2.66 0.49
N SER A 3 18.32 -2.85 -0.60
CA SER A 3 18.20 -2.01 -1.80
C SER A 3 16.85 -2.18 -2.49
N ASP A 4 16.26 -3.38 -2.40
CA ASP A 4 14.95 -3.68 -2.99
C ASP A 4 13.84 -2.94 -2.22
N LEU A 5 13.90 -3.01 -0.89
CA LEU A 5 13.00 -2.29 0.00
C LEU A 5 13.11 -0.77 -0.17
N VAL A 6 14.34 -0.24 -0.31
CA VAL A 6 14.57 1.20 -0.58
C VAL A 6 13.99 1.60 -1.93
N VAL A 7 14.18 0.82 -2.99
CA VAL A 7 13.61 1.10 -4.32
C VAL A 7 12.09 1.10 -4.28
N VAL A 8 11.46 0.15 -3.57
CA VAL A 8 10.02 0.09 -3.40
C VAL A 8 9.48 1.32 -2.65
N ILE A 9 10.11 1.72 -1.53
CA ILE A 9 9.66 2.89 -0.75
C ILE A 9 9.84 4.19 -1.54
N VAL A 10 11.01 4.39 -2.16
CA VAL A 10 11.31 5.61 -2.92
C VAL A 10 10.38 5.73 -4.13
N SER A 11 10.17 4.63 -4.85
CA SER A 11 9.28 4.64 -6.01
C SER A 11 7.80 4.84 -5.66
N ALA A 12 7.32 4.19 -4.59
CA ALA A 12 5.97 4.39 -4.08
C ALA A 12 5.77 5.84 -3.61
N THR A 13 6.76 6.43 -2.93
CA THR A 13 6.73 7.82 -2.48
C THR A 13 6.73 8.77 -3.68
N CYS A 14 7.60 8.54 -4.66
CA CYS A 14 7.70 9.40 -5.85
C CYS A 14 6.42 9.34 -6.69
N GLY A 15 5.85 8.15 -6.93
CA GLY A 15 4.60 7.99 -7.65
C GLY A 15 3.39 8.50 -6.89
N GLY A 16 3.34 8.31 -5.57
CA GLY A 16 2.30 8.88 -4.70
C GLY A 16 2.31 10.41 -4.73
N ILE A 17 3.49 11.04 -4.64
CA ILE A 17 3.63 12.51 -4.71
C ILE A 17 3.26 13.04 -6.10
N ALA A 18 3.69 12.36 -7.17
CA ALA A 18 3.35 12.76 -8.53
C ALA A 18 1.83 12.75 -8.76
N PHE A 19 1.13 11.71 -8.32
CA PHE A 19 -0.33 11.62 -8.44
C PHE A 19 -1.10 12.53 -7.48
N ALA A 20 -0.57 12.75 -6.27
CA ALA A 20 -1.11 13.75 -5.34
C ALA A 20 -1.02 15.16 -5.91
N CYS A 21 0.08 15.48 -6.62
CA CYS A 21 0.27 16.77 -7.28
C CYS A 21 -0.70 16.97 -8.47
N LEU A 22 -1.09 15.88 -9.14
CA LEU A 22 -2.08 15.87 -10.22
C LEU A 22 -3.54 15.94 -9.72
N GLY A 23 -3.78 15.98 -8.40
CA GLY A 23 -5.12 16.05 -7.82
C GLY A 23 -5.91 14.73 -7.87
N GLN A 24 -5.24 13.61 -8.16
CA GLN A 24 -5.84 12.28 -8.16
C GLN A 24 -5.72 11.62 -6.79
N PRO A 25 -6.62 10.68 -6.45
CA PRO A 25 -6.54 9.92 -5.21
C PRO A 25 -5.18 9.21 -5.12
N VAL A 26 -4.50 9.40 -3.99
CA VAL A 26 -3.12 8.94 -3.76
C VAL A 26 -2.99 7.42 -3.89
N ILE A 27 -4.06 6.68 -3.61
CA ILE A 27 -4.19 5.23 -3.84
C ILE A 27 -3.81 4.85 -5.28
N THR A 28 -4.25 5.62 -6.28
CA THR A 28 -3.97 5.32 -7.69
C THR A 28 -2.50 5.51 -8.00
N GLY A 29 -1.84 6.49 -7.38
CA GLY A 29 -0.40 6.71 -7.51
C GLY A 29 0.44 5.58 -6.93
N TYR A 30 0.06 5.07 -5.75
CA TYR A 30 0.73 3.91 -5.15
C TYR A 30 0.56 2.65 -6.01
N LEU A 31 -0.63 2.40 -6.56
CA LEU A 31 -0.89 1.24 -7.42
C LEU A 31 -0.15 1.32 -8.76
N LEU A 32 -0.12 2.48 -9.41
CA LEU A 32 0.62 2.66 -10.67
C LEU A 32 2.14 2.57 -10.45
N ALA A 33 2.66 3.19 -9.39
CA ALA A 33 4.08 3.05 -9.02
C ALA A 33 4.43 1.59 -8.78
N GLY A 34 3.64 0.88 -7.95
CA GLY A 34 3.82 -0.55 -7.70
C GLY A 34 3.73 -1.41 -8.97
N SER A 35 2.82 -1.08 -9.90
CA SER A 35 2.70 -1.79 -11.18
C SER A 35 3.88 -1.53 -12.13
N ILE A 36 4.48 -0.34 -12.12
CA ILE A 36 5.64 0.02 -12.95
C ILE A 36 6.93 -0.59 -12.39
N ILE A 37 7.08 -0.62 -11.06
CA ILE A 37 8.25 -1.18 -10.38
C ILE A 37 8.16 -2.71 -10.24
N GLY A 38 6.94 -3.24 -10.23
CA GLY A 38 6.67 -4.67 -10.17
C GLY A 38 7.17 -5.46 -11.41
N PRO A 39 7.05 -6.79 -11.37
CA PRO A 39 7.60 -7.69 -12.40
C PRO A 39 7.00 -7.47 -13.80
N GLY A 40 5.83 -6.82 -13.90
CA GLY A 40 5.19 -6.45 -15.17
C GLY A 40 5.69 -5.17 -15.82
N GLY A 41 6.51 -4.36 -15.14
CA GLY A 41 7.07 -3.10 -15.64
C GLY A 41 8.57 -3.19 -15.91
N PHE A 42 9.40 -2.64 -15.01
CA PHE A 42 10.86 -2.59 -15.18
C PHE A 42 11.61 -3.84 -14.68
N SER A 43 10.92 -4.85 -14.14
CA SER A 43 11.50 -6.10 -13.63
C SER A 43 12.71 -5.92 -12.69
N PHE A 44 12.72 -4.83 -11.91
CA PHE A 44 13.84 -4.47 -11.04
C PHE A 44 13.83 -5.25 -9.71
N VAL A 45 12.69 -5.87 -9.38
CA VAL A 45 12.46 -6.65 -8.16
C VAL A 45 12.46 -8.15 -8.49
N ASN A 46 13.54 -8.85 -8.17
CA ASN A 46 13.70 -10.30 -8.41
C ASN A 46 13.25 -11.16 -7.21
N GLU A 47 12.96 -10.58 -6.05
CA GLU A 47 12.57 -11.31 -4.83
C GLU A 47 11.09 -11.12 -4.46
N LEU A 48 10.21 -11.64 -5.31
CA LEU A 48 8.74 -11.61 -5.10
C LEU A 48 8.31 -12.29 -3.79
N VAL A 49 9.04 -13.31 -3.33
CA VAL A 49 8.71 -14.11 -2.14
C VAL A 49 8.68 -13.27 -0.86
N GLN A 50 9.58 -12.31 -0.73
CA GLN A 50 9.73 -11.54 0.51
C GLN A 50 8.72 -10.38 0.59
N VAL A 51 8.40 -9.78 -0.56
CA VAL A 51 7.38 -8.73 -0.67
C VAL A 51 5.99 -9.29 -0.39
N GLU A 52 5.69 -10.53 -0.82
CA GLU A 52 4.41 -11.20 -0.56
C GLU A 52 4.15 -11.37 0.94
N THR A 53 5.15 -11.80 1.70
CA THR A 53 5.03 -12.01 3.14
C THR A 53 4.72 -10.69 3.86
N VAL A 54 5.39 -9.60 3.49
CA VAL A 54 5.14 -8.26 4.05
C VAL A 54 3.74 -7.75 3.68
N ALA A 55 3.30 -8.00 2.45
CA ALA A 55 1.96 -7.64 2.00
C ALA A 55 0.86 -8.39 2.79
N GLN A 56 1.04 -9.70 3.03
CA GLN A 56 0.14 -10.49 3.86
C GLN A 56 0.04 -9.93 5.28
N PHE A 57 1.17 -9.64 5.92
CA PHE A 57 1.17 -8.97 7.23
C PHE A 57 0.43 -7.62 7.19
N GLY A 58 0.66 -6.82 6.15
CA GLY A 58 -0.02 -5.52 5.98
C GLY A 58 -1.55 -5.64 5.92
N VAL A 59 -2.08 -6.62 5.17
CA VAL A 59 -3.53 -6.86 5.09
C VAL A 59 -4.10 -7.33 6.42
N ILE A 60 -3.39 -8.23 7.13
CA ILE A 60 -3.81 -8.70 8.45
C ILE A 60 -3.87 -7.53 9.45
N PHE A 61 -2.85 -6.66 9.47
CA PHE A 61 -2.84 -5.47 10.31
C PHE A 61 -3.95 -4.47 9.94
N LEU A 62 -4.23 -4.27 8.63
CA LEU A 62 -5.34 -3.44 8.18
C LEU A 62 -6.69 -3.97 8.67
N LEU A 63 -6.94 -5.27 8.50
CA LEU A 63 -8.18 -5.91 8.97
C LEU A 63 -8.28 -5.89 10.50
N PHE A 64 -7.16 -6.01 11.21
CA PHE A 64 -7.12 -5.87 12.66
C PHE A 64 -7.43 -4.42 13.10
N ALA A 65 -6.82 -3.42 12.49
CA ALA A 65 -7.09 -2.00 12.76
C ALA A 65 -8.56 -1.64 12.47
N LEU A 66 -9.09 -2.12 11.34
CA LEU A 66 -10.50 -2.00 11.00
C LEU A 66 -11.40 -2.68 12.04
N GLY A 67 -11.01 -3.88 12.50
CA GLY A 67 -11.67 -4.58 13.60
C GLY A 67 -11.67 -3.79 14.90
N LEU A 68 -10.59 -3.08 15.23
CA LEU A 68 -10.50 -2.17 16.40
C LEU A 68 -11.39 -0.93 16.24
N GLU A 69 -11.43 -0.32 15.04
CA GLU A 69 -12.34 0.81 14.74
C GLU A 69 -13.82 0.42 14.89
N PHE A 70 -14.17 -0.83 14.58
CA PHE A 70 -15.54 -1.35 14.72
C PHE A 70 -15.85 -1.91 16.12
N SER A 71 -14.84 -2.31 16.92
CA SER A 71 -15.04 -3.01 18.19
C SER A 71 -15.42 -2.11 19.37
N THR A 72 -15.10 -0.81 19.33
CA THR A 72 -15.46 0.10 20.43
C THR A 72 -15.85 1.46 19.85
N ALA A 73 -17.14 1.80 19.97
CA ALA A 73 -17.74 3.14 19.77
C ALA A 73 -18.51 3.48 18.47
N LYS A 74 -18.90 2.55 17.59
CA LYS A 74 -19.73 2.93 16.41
C LYS A 74 -20.89 2.02 15.99
N VAL A 75 -21.45 1.22 16.90
CA VAL A 75 -22.75 0.52 16.65
C VAL A 75 -23.95 1.28 17.23
N SER A 76 -23.75 2.30 18.07
CA SER A 76 -24.83 3.09 18.69
C SER A 76 -25.00 4.48 18.05
N ILE A 77 -25.01 4.59 16.72
CA ILE A 77 -25.40 5.86 16.05
C ILE A 77 -26.23 5.69 14.78
N PHE A 78 -26.62 4.47 14.41
CA PHE A 78 -27.64 4.26 13.37
C PHE A 78 -29.03 4.09 14.00
N VAL A 79 -29.45 5.12 14.73
CA VAL A 79 -30.86 5.39 15.05
C VAL A 79 -31.06 6.90 14.90
N PHE A 80 -31.35 7.31 13.66
CA PHE A 80 -32.29 8.40 13.36
C PHE A 80 -32.75 8.30 11.91
#